data_AF-A0A2T7TZB8-F1
#
_entry.id   AF-A0A2T7TZB8-F1
#
_cell.length_a   1.000
_cell.length_b   1.000
_cell.length_c   1.000
_cell.angle_alpha   90.00
_cell.angle_beta   90.00
_cell.angle_gamma   90.00
#
_symmetry.space_group_name_H-M   'P 1'
#
loop_
_entity.id
_entity.type
_entity.pdbx_description
1 polymer ?
#
loop_
_entity_poly.entity_id
_entity_poly.type
_entity_poly.pdbx_seq_one_letter_code
_entity_poly.pdbx_strand_id
1 'polypeptide(L)'
;MLQNIKSLLIGLSRDERSQSAAIDYGLSLAQQAQAHASILTLSPKVTVTHAFVSQVADRLIEEENTRLLGLAQTLADQARQEALSQGIACTAEVVQEHYPALSTSFAKRARIHDLTVFDAETDTLSLNRGLLEEGLFNGGAPMIVVSPGVTRYSANRVLISWDGSAKAARAVSDALPFLRAAQQVEILSISGEKDLSKSVKGAELAPHLTRHGINCAVKETAATDGDIGETLRTQAGYFRADLIVMGAFVHSRLRQMVLGGVTQSMLKSSKVPLFLSY
;
A
#
# COMPACT_ATOMS: atom_id res chain seq x y z
N MET A 1 -18.07 5.73 10.99
CA MET A 1 -17.75 6.30 9.66
C MET A 1 -16.32 6.81 9.70
N LEU A 2 -15.50 6.51 8.69
CA LEU A 2 -14.11 6.95 8.64
C LEU A 2 -14.07 8.48 8.45
N GLN A 3 -13.45 9.19 9.39
CA GLN A 3 -13.34 10.65 9.33
C GLN A 3 -12.09 11.07 8.55
N ASN A 4 -12.13 12.20 7.86
CA ASN A 4 -10.99 12.82 7.17
C ASN A 4 -10.36 12.02 6.02
N ILE A 5 -11.09 11.03 5.48
CA ILE A 5 -10.76 10.40 4.20
C ILE A 5 -11.87 10.78 3.22
N LYS A 6 -11.54 11.60 2.23
CA LYS A 6 -12.47 12.15 1.23
C LYS A 6 -12.03 11.89 -0.20
N SER A 7 -10.77 11.60 -0.44
CA SER A 7 -10.26 11.19 -1.75
C SER A 7 -9.31 9.98 -1.63
N LEU A 8 -9.58 8.95 -2.42
CA LEU A 8 -8.72 7.76 -2.53
C LEU A 8 -8.15 7.67 -3.94
N LEU A 9 -6.86 7.35 -4.03
CA LEU A 9 -6.25 6.90 -5.28
C LEU A 9 -6.20 5.38 -5.28
N ILE A 10 -6.84 4.74 -6.25
CA ILE A 10 -6.71 3.30 -6.52
C ILE A 10 -5.76 3.16 -7.70
N GLY A 11 -4.51 2.77 -7.43
CA GLY A 11 -3.50 2.56 -8.46
C GLY A 11 -3.60 1.16 -9.02
N LEU A 12 -3.75 1.06 -10.34
CA LEU A 12 -3.83 -0.20 -11.07
C LEU A 12 -2.63 -0.30 -12.00
N SER A 13 -1.93 -1.41 -11.94
CA SER A 13 -0.91 -1.74 -12.94
C SER A 13 -1.16 -3.18 -13.37
N ARG A 14 -1.53 -3.36 -14.63
CA ARG A 14 -1.92 -4.67 -15.14
C ARG A 14 -0.67 -5.43 -15.55
N ASP A 15 -0.31 -6.41 -14.73
CA ASP A 15 0.40 -7.59 -15.22
C ASP A 15 -0.66 -8.64 -15.58
N GLU A 16 -0.46 -9.43 -16.62
CA GLU A 16 -1.52 -10.21 -17.31
C GLU A 16 -2.21 -11.31 -16.46
N ARG A 17 -1.88 -11.43 -15.17
CA ARG A 17 -2.02 -12.67 -14.39
C ARG A 17 -3.15 -12.72 -13.36
N SER A 18 -3.84 -11.63 -13.02
CA SER A 18 -4.94 -11.70 -12.04
C SER A 18 -5.82 -10.44 -11.96
N GLN A 19 -7.06 -10.62 -11.49
CA GLN A 19 -7.96 -9.53 -11.09
C GLN A 19 -7.37 -8.79 -9.86
N SER A 20 -7.31 -7.46 -9.94
CA SER A 20 -6.77 -6.59 -8.88
C SER A 20 -7.67 -6.64 -7.64
N ALA A 21 -7.11 -7.04 -6.49
CA ALA A 21 -7.83 -7.00 -5.22
C ALA A 21 -7.99 -5.57 -4.72
N ALA A 22 -7.05 -4.69 -5.08
CA ALA A 22 -7.07 -3.26 -4.76
C ALA A 22 -8.30 -2.52 -5.31
N ILE A 23 -8.88 -2.95 -6.45
CA ILE A 23 -10.13 -2.36 -6.97
C ILE A 23 -11.26 -2.57 -5.97
N ASP A 24 -11.63 -3.82 -5.71
CA ASP A 24 -12.77 -4.14 -4.85
C ASP A 24 -12.57 -3.63 -3.41
N TYR A 25 -11.33 -3.78 -2.90
CA TYR A 25 -10.95 -3.27 -1.59
C TYR A 25 -11.06 -1.75 -1.53
N GLY A 26 -10.51 -1.04 -2.53
CA GLY A 26 -10.51 0.41 -2.60
C GLY A 26 -11.91 0.99 -2.77
N LEU A 27 -12.76 0.36 -3.60
CA LEU A 27 -14.15 0.76 -3.79
C LEU A 27 -14.97 0.56 -2.50
N SER A 28 -14.84 -0.60 -1.84
CA SER A 28 -15.53 -0.84 -0.57
C SER A 28 -15.07 0.12 0.55
N LEU A 29 -13.78 0.49 0.58
CA LEU A 29 -13.27 1.53 1.47
C LEU A 29 -13.85 2.91 1.14
N ALA A 30 -13.87 3.29 -0.14
CA ALA A 30 -14.43 4.57 -0.60
C ALA A 30 -15.91 4.67 -0.23
N GLN A 31 -16.68 3.60 -0.39
CA GLN A 31 -18.07 3.52 0.04
C GLN A 31 -18.22 3.76 1.54
N GLN A 32 -17.42 3.07 2.38
CA GLN A 32 -17.48 3.20 3.83
C GLN A 32 -17.02 4.58 4.35
N ALA A 33 -16.09 5.22 3.64
CA ALA A 33 -15.62 6.57 3.93
C ALA A 33 -16.50 7.68 3.32
N GLN A 34 -17.43 7.32 2.42
CA GLN A 34 -18.13 8.26 1.54
C GLN A 34 -17.15 9.20 0.83
N ALA A 35 -16.10 8.60 0.28
CA ALA A 35 -15.00 9.28 -0.39
C ALA A 35 -15.08 9.12 -1.90
N HIS A 36 -14.48 10.05 -2.62
CA HIS A 36 -14.32 9.97 -4.07
C HIS A 36 -13.20 8.99 -4.42
N ALA A 37 -13.46 8.06 -5.34
CA ALA A 37 -12.48 7.09 -5.82
C ALA A 37 -11.86 7.55 -7.16
N SER A 38 -10.58 7.88 -7.13
CA SER A 38 -9.78 8.13 -8.33
C SER A 38 -9.08 6.85 -8.76
N ILE A 39 -9.54 6.26 -9.84
CA ILE A 39 -8.96 5.06 -10.44
C ILE A 39 -7.88 5.49 -11.43
N LEU A 40 -6.65 5.08 -11.21
CA LEU A 40 -5.51 5.40 -12.07
C LEU A 40 -4.89 4.12 -12.62
N THR A 41 -5.09 3.87 -13.90
CA THR A 41 -4.48 2.73 -14.59
C THR A 41 -3.17 3.15 -15.25
N LEU A 42 -2.09 2.51 -14.82
CA LEU A 42 -0.72 2.76 -15.26
C LEU A 42 -0.35 1.72 -16.33
N SER A 43 -0.05 2.20 -17.54
CA SER A 43 0.36 1.38 -18.68
C SER A 43 1.82 1.69 -19.01
N PRO A 44 2.78 0.80 -18.72
CA PRO A 44 4.17 1.01 -19.10
C PRO A 44 4.31 0.95 -20.62
N LYS A 45 4.86 2.03 -21.21
CA LYS A 45 5.20 2.09 -22.62
C LYS A 45 6.51 1.33 -22.88
N VAL A 46 6.43 0.32 -23.73
CA VAL A 46 7.59 -0.46 -24.20
C VAL A 46 8.35 0.35 -25.24
N THR A 47 9.65 0.47 -25.07
CA THR A 47 10.55 1.14 -26.02
C THR A 47 11.88 0.40 -26.05
N VAL A 48 12.45 0.21 -27.24
CA VAL A 48 13.76 -0.40 -27.43
C VAL A 48 14.74 0.67 -27.88
N THR A 49 15.74 0.97 -27.06
CA THR A 49 16.77 1.97 -27.38
C THR A 49 18.01 1.27 -27.94
N HIS A 50 17.99 0.92 -29.23
CA HIS A 50 19.19 0.48 -29.95
C HIS A 50 19.28 1.15 -31.33
N ALA A 51 20.52 1.38 -31.80
CA ALA A 51 20.81 2.11 -33.03
C ALA A 51 20.29 1.45 -34.33
N PHE A 52 19.72 0.24 -34.25
CA PHE A 52 19.26 -0.56 -35.38
C PHE A 52 17.93 -1.28 -35.07
N VAL A 53 16.95 -0.57 -34.51
CA VAL A 53 15.58 -1.11 -34.52
C VAL A 53 15.11 -1.14 -35.98
N SER A 54 14.77 -2.32 -36.48
CA SER A 54 14.23 -2.45 -37.84
C SER A 54 12.82 -1.87 -37.88
N GLN A 55 12.35 -1.41 -39.05
CA GLN A 55 10.95 -0.96 -39.23
C GLN A 55 9.92 -2.04 -38.86
N VAL A 56 10.32 -3.31 -38.82
CA VAL A 56 9.49 -4.43 -38.35
C VAL A 56 9.40 -4.41 -36.82
N ALA A 57 10.52 -4.21 -36.13
CA ALA A 57 10.54 -4.10 -34.68
C ALA A 57 9.81 -2.84 -34.17
N ASP A 58 9.91 -1.70 -34.85
CA ASP A 58 9.14 -0.49 -34.51
C ASP A 58 7.62 -0.75 -34.57
N ARG A 59 7.16 -1.41 -35.64
CA ARG A 59 5.74 -1.77 -35.79
C ARG A 59 5.26 -2.72 -34.68
N LEU A 60 6.06 -3.74 -34.36
CA LEU A 60 5.73 -4.67 -33.27
C LEU A 60 5.65 -3.95 -31.91
N ILE A 61 6.53 -2.97 -31.65
CA ILE A 61 6.50 -2.16 -30.43
C ILE A 61 5.26 -1.26 -30.39
N GLU A 62 4.89 -0.65 -31.52
CA GLU A 62 3.70 0.20 -31.62
C GLU A 62 2.40 -0.59 -31.46
N GLU A 63 2.32 -1.76 -32.10
CA GLU A 63 1.22 -2.71 -31.93
C GLU A 63 1.09 -3.15 -30.47
N GLU A 64 2.20 -3.50 -29.82
CA GLU A 64 2.19 -3.91 -28.42
C GLU A 64 1.80 -2.77 -27.47
N ASN A 65 2.32 -1.55 -27.68
CA ASN A 65 1.91 -0.38 -26.90
C ASN A 65 0.42 -0.07 -27.08
N THR A 66 -0.11 -0.21 -28.29
CA THR A 66 -1.54 -0.04 -28.58
C THR A 66 -2.37 -1.10 -27.86
N ARG A 67 -1.92 -2.36 -27.87
CA ARG A 67 -2.53 -3.47 -27.13
C ARG A 67 -2.56 -3.17 -25.64
N LEU A 68 -1.42 -2.80 -25.05
CA LEU A 68 -1.31 -2.45 -23.62
C LEU A 68 -2.21 -1.28 -23.23
N LEU A 69 -2.32 -0.25 -24.08
CA LEU A 69 -3.22 0.88 -23.86
C LEU A 69 -4.69 0.45 -23.86
N GLY A 70 -5.11 -0.36 -24.83
CA GLY A 70 -6.48 -0.89 -24.91
C GLY A 70 -6.85 -1.76 -23.71
N LEU A 71 -5.90 -2.58 -23.22
CA LEU A 71 -6.09 -3.36 -22.00
C LEU A 71 -6.23 -2.48 -20.74
N ALA A 72 -5.46 -1.39 -20.66
CA ALA A 72 -5.53 -0.44 -19.56
C ALA A 72 -6.84 0.36 -19.57
N GLN A 73 -7.31 0.77 -20.75
CA GLN A 73 -8.62 1.41 -20.94
C GLN A 73 -9.77 0.49 -20.53
N THR A 74 -9.74 -0.77 -20.98
CA THR A 74 -10.75 -1.76 -20.60
C THR A 74 -10.82 -1.95 -19.09
N LEU A 75 -9.66 -2.04 -18.42
CA LEU A 75 -9.60 -2.18 -16.97
C LEU A 75 -10.14 -0.94 -16.25
N ALA A 76 -9.78 0.26 -16.71
CA ALA A 76 -10.27 1.52 -16.15
C ALA A 76 -11.79 1.64 -16.28
N ASP A 77 -12.35 1.29 -17.45
CA ASP A 77 -13.78 1.34 -17.72
C ASP A 77 -14.55 0.32 -16.87
N GLN A 78 -14.03 -0.90 -16.72
CA GLN A 78 -14.62 -1.92 -15.84
C GLN A 78 -14.66 -1.45 -14.39
N ALA A 79 -13.53 -0.96 -13.87
CA ALA A 79 -13.45 -0.45 -12.50
C ALA A 79 -14.38 0.76 -12.27
N ARG A 80 -14.51 1.63 -13.27
CA ARG A 80 -15.45 2.77 -13.24
C ARG A 80 -16.91 2.30 -13.22
N GLN A 81 -17.26 1.34 -14.06
CA GLN A 81 -18.62 0.79 -14.09
C GLN A 81 -18.99 0.14 -12.76
N GLU A 82 -18.05 -0.60 -12.15
CA GLU A 82 -18.24 -1.20 -10.83
C GLU A 82 -18.43 -0.13 -9.73
N ALA A 83 -17.63 0.93 -9.75
CA ALA A 83 -17.80 2.03 -8.80
C ALA A 83 -19.19 2.69 -8.93
N LEU A 84 -19.64 2.93 -10.16
CA LEU A 84 -20.95 3.53 -10.43
C LEU A 84 -22.11 2.61 -10.04
N SER A 85 -22.00 1.30 -10.26
CA SER A 85 -23.03 0.32 -9.86
C SER A 85 -23.24 0.28 -8.34
N GLN A 86 -22.18 0.56 -7.58
CA GLN A 86 -22.18 0.66 -6.11
C GLN A 86 -22.52 2.07 -5.58
N GLY A 87 -22.80 3.03 -6.46
CA GLY A 87 -23.13 4.42 -6.10
C GLY A 87 -21.94 5.24 -5.59
N ILE A 88 -20.71 4.85 -5.93
CA ILE A 88 -19.49 5.53 -5.51
C ILE A 88 -19.13 6.61 -6.53
N ALA A 89 -18.91 7.84 -6.05
CA ALA A 89 -18.39 8.92 -6.89
C ALA A 89 -16.96 8.57 -7.34
N CYS A 90 -16.71 8.56 -8.64
CA CYS A 90 -15.41 8.14 -9.17
C CYS A 90 -14.96 8.92 -10.41
N THR A 91 -13.65 8.95 -10.58
CA THR A 91 -12.96 9.38 -11.80
C THR A 91 -12.02 8.26 -12.24
N ALA A 92 -11.86 8.05 -13.54
CA ALA A 92 -10.93 7.06 -14.07
C ALA A 92 -9.99 7.73 -15.07
N GLU A 93 -8.69 7.52 -14.90
CA GLU A 93 -7.62 8.02 -15.77
C GLU A 93 -6.73 6.85 -16.20
N VAL A 94 -6.30 6.86 -17.46
CA VAL A 94 -5.26 5.94 -17.96
C VAL A 94 -4.04 6.76 -18.34
N VAL A 95 -2.88 6.36 -17.82
CA VAL A 95 -1.59 6.99 -18.14
C VAL A 95 -0.71 5.95 -18.82
N GLN A 96 -0.29 6.25 -20.05
CA GLN A 96 0.70 5.44 -20.77
C GLN A 96 1.98 6.24 -20.98
N GLU A 97 3.04 5.84 -20.28
CA GLU A 97 4.33 6.53 -20.29
C GLU A 97 5.47 5.52 -20.13
N HIS A 98 6.68 5.94 -20.45
CA HIS A 98 7.88 5.16 -20.08
C HIS A 98 7.97 5.09 -18.56
N TYR A 99 8.48 3.95 -18.05
CA TYR A 99 8.45 3.65 -16.63
C TYR A 99 8.92 4.78 -15.69
N PRO A 100 10.04 5.50 -15.93
CA PRO A 100 10.46 6.60 -15.03
C PRO A 100 9.47 7.77 -14.95
N ALA A 101 8.82 8.10 -16.08
CA ALA A 101 7.78 9.13 -16.12
C ALA A 101 6.49 8.61 -15.49
N LEU A 102 6.13 7.35 -15.77
CA LEU A 102 4.95 6.67 -15.23
C LEU A 102 4.97 6.62 -13.70
N SER A 103 6.10 6.27 -13.09
CA SER A 103 6.26 6.19 -11.64
C SER A 103 6.17 7.59 -10.99
N THR A 104 6.81 8.59 -11.59
CA THR A 104 6.69 9.99 -11.18
C THR A 104 5.24 10.48 -11.28
N SER A 105 4.56 10.11 -12.37
CA SER A 105 3.16 10.39 -12.62
C SER A 105 2.28 9.81 -11.53
N PHE A 106 2.48 8.55 -11.14
CA PHE A 106 1.77 7.89 -10.03
C PHE A 106 1.96 8.64 -8.70
N ALA A 107 3.22 8.90 -8.30
CA ALA A 107 3.51 9.63 -7.06
C ALA A 107 2.91 11.04 -7.03
N LYS A 108 2.89 11.76 -8.17
CA LYS A 108 2.21 13.06 -8.27
C LYS A 108 0.71 12.98 -8.01
N ARG A 109 0.03 11.95 -8.53
CA ARG A 109 -1.40 11.74 -8.22
C ARG A 109 -1.58 11.36 -6.75
N ALA A 110 -0.72 10.53 -6.18
CA ALA A 110 -0.82 10.14 -4.77
C ALA A 110 -0.80 11.36 -3.82
N ARG A 111 0.01 12.40 -4.12
CA ARG A 111 0.13 13.62 -3.30
C ARG A 111 -1.15 14.43 -3.10
N ILE A 112 -2.10 14.31 -4.03
CA ILE A 112 -3.35 15.06 -4.01
C ILE A 112 -4.53 14.21 -3.51
N HIS A 113 -4.25 13.04 -2.93
CA HIS A 113 -5.24 12.16 -2.32
C HIS A 113 -4.92 11.94 -0.84
N ASP A 114 -5.94 11.63 -0.04
CA ASP A 114 -5.77 11.36 1.39
C ASP A 114 -5.12 9.98 1.63
N LEU A 115 -5.33 9.05 0.70
CA LEU A 115 -4.89 7.66 0.81
C LEU A 115 -4.70 7.03 -0.57
N THR A 116 -3.67 6.21 -0.72
CA THR A 116 -3.49 5.35 -1.90
C THR A 116 -3.82 3.89 -1.57
N VAL A 117 -4.46 3.17 -2.48
CA VAL A 117 -4.69 1.72 -2.42
C VAL A 117 -3.98 1.09 -3.61
N PHE A 118 -3.19 0.05 -3.35
CA PHE A 118 -2.39 -0.63 -4.37
C PHE A 118 -2.32 -2.13 -4.09
N ASP A 119 -2.19 -2.97 -5.12
CA ASP A 119 -2.02 -4.41 -4.92
C ASP A 119 -0.65 -4.72 -4.32
N ALA A 120 -0.60 -5.77 -3.48
CA ALA A 120 0.66 -6.35 -3.06
C ALA A 120 1.40 -6.95 -4.25
N GLU A 121 2.70 -6.69 -4.31
CA GLU A 121 3.57 -7.23 -5.34
C GLU A 121 4.73 -8.00 -4.71
N THR A 122 4.77 -9.29 -5.02
CA THR A 122 5.69 -10.26 -4.42
C THR A 122 7.00 -10.34 -5.19
N ASP A 123 6.98 -10.05 -6.50
CA ASP A 123 8.19 -9.98 -7.31
C ASP A 123 8.87 -8.63 -7.10
N THR A 124 10.03 -8.67 -6.46
CA THR A 124 10.81 -7.48 -6.10
C THR A 124 11.36 -6.73 -7.29
N LEU A 125 11.44 -7.38 -8.46
CA LEU A 125 11.98 -6.81 -9.69
C LEU A 125 10.89 -6.36 -10.67
N SER A 126 9.62 -6.56 -10.33
CA SER A 126 8.50 -6.15 -11.17
C SER A 126 8.36 -4.63 -11.22
N LEU A 127 7.76 -4.13 -12.30
CA LEU A 127 7.44 -2.71 -12.44
C LEU A 127 6.42 -2.26 -11.38
N ASN A 128 5.47 -3.12 -11.05
CA ASN A 128 4.46 -2.88 -10.00
C ASN A 128 5.11 -2.61 -8.66
N ARG A 129 6.17 -3.36 -8.32
CA ARG A 129 6.90 -3.15 -7.08
C ARG A 129 7.53 -1.78 -7.00
N GLY A 130 8.19 -1.34 -8.07
CA GLY A 130 8.79 -0.02 -8.08
C GLY A 130 7.77 1.12 -8.16
N LEU A 131 6.58 0.91 -8.75
CA LEU A 131 5.45 1.84 -8.64
C LEU A 131 4.95 1.97 -7.19
N LEU A 132 4.77 0.84 -6.50
CA LEU A 132 4.39 0.80 -5.09
C LEU A 132 5.40 1.58 -4.24
N GLU A 133 6.70 1.31 -4.41
CA GLU A 133 7.77 2.02 -3.69
C GLU A 133 7.81 3.52 -4.00
N GLU A 134 7.68 3.90 -5.27
CA GLU A 134 7.64 5.30 -5.69
C GLU A 134 6.43 6.03 -5.09
N GLY A 135 5.24 5.39 -5.10
CA GLY A 135 4.06 5.94 -4.46
C GLY A 135 4.20 6.05 -2.93
N LEU A 136 4.83 5.06 -2.29
CA LEU A 136 5.02 5.06 -0.83
C LEU A 136 6.03 6.11 -0.37
N PHE A 137 7.16 6.26 -1.06
CA PHE A 137 8.25 7.15 -0.64
C PHE A 137 8.13 8.56 -1.18
N ASN A 138 7.59 8.73 -2.39
CA ASN A 138 7.50 10.01 -3.07
C ASN A 138 6.05 10.48 -3.25
N GLY A 139 5.04 9.68 -2.89
CA GLY A 139 3.63 10.05 -3.01
C GLY A 139 3.08 10.94 -1.88
N GLY A 140 3.74 11.01 -0.72
CA GLY A 140 3.41 11.97 0.36
C GLY A 140 2.14 11.68 1.16
N ALA A 141 1.32 10.72 0.74
CA ALA A 141 0.16 10.21 1.45
C ALA A 141 0.41 8.76 1.90
N PRO A 142 -0.29 8.27 2.96
CA PRO A 142 -0.22 6.86 3.33
C PRO A 142 -0.76 5.95 2.22
N MET A 143 -0.37 4.68 2.27
CA MET A 143 -0.76 3.66 1.30
C MET A 143 -1.29 2.41 2.00
N ILE A 144 -2.41 1.87 1.54
CA ILE A 144 -2.82 0.50 1.85
C ILE A 144 -2.37 -0.41 0.71
N VAL A 145 -1.53 -1.39 1.05
CA VAL A 145 -1.14 -2.47 0.15
C VAL A 145 -2.02 -3.68 0.42
N VAL A 146 -2.76 -4.12 -0.60
CA VAL A 146 -3.82 -5.13 -0.49
C VAL A 146 -3.29 -6.50 -0.89
N SER A 147 -3.35 -7.46 0.04
CA SER A 147 -2.97 -8.85 -0.23
C SER A 147 -3.93 -9.52 -1.23
N PRO A 148 -3.45 -10.44 -2.07
CA PRO A 148 -4.31 -11.20 -2.98
C PRO A 148 -5.47 -11.89 -2.27
N GLY A 149 -6.67 -11.79 -2.82
CA GLY A 149 -7.89 -12.40 -2.28
C GLY A 149 -8.61 -11.58 -1.20
N VAL A 150 -8.06 -10.44 -0.76
CA VAL A 150 -8.74 -9.53 0.17
C VAL A 150 -9.48 -8.44 -0.61
N THR A 151 -10.75 -8.70 -0.94
CA THR A 151 -11.55 -7.84 -1.83
C THR A 151 -12.47 -6.86 -1.10
N ARG A 152 -12.54 -6.91 0.23
CA ARG A 152 -13.38 -6.00 1.01
C ARG A 152 -12.59 -5.35 2.13
N TYR A 153 -12.73 -4.04 2.24
CA TYR A 153 -12.17 -3.29 3.34
C TYR A 153 -12.74 -3.73 4.70
N SER A 154 -11.83 -3.96 5.64
CA SER A 154 -12.12 -4.18 7.06
C SER A 154 -10.98 -3.59 7.89
N ALA A 155 -11.32 -2.97 9.02
CA ALA A 155 -10.36 -2.50 10.02
C ALA A 155 -10.98 -2.58 11.43
N ASN A 156 -11.74 -3.64 11.71
CA ASN A 156 -12.32 -3.82 13.04
C ASN A 156 -11.24 -4.17 14.07
N ARG A 157 -10.22 -4.91 13.66
CA ARG A 157 -9.07 -5.33 14.47
C ARG A 157 -7.79 -4.83 13.82
N VAL A 158 -7.20 -3.78 14.36
CA VAL A 158 -6.00 -3.15 13.80
C VAL A 158 -4.77 -3.44 14.65
N LEU A 159 -3.75 -4.03 14.04
CA LEU A 159 -2.47 -4.29 14.69
C LEU A 159 -1.47 -3.18 14.32
N ILE A 160 -0.90 -2.51 15.31
CA ILE A 160 0.15 -1.51 15.12
C ILE A 160 1.50 -2.18 15.35
N SER A 161 2.34 -2.24 14.32
CA SER A 161 3.74 -2.66 14.45
C SER A 161 4.57 -1.47 14.95
N TRP A 162 5.15 -1.59 16.14
CA TRP A 162 5.81 -0.50 16.84
C TRP A 162 7.27 -0.81 17.20
N ASP A 163 8.20 -0.05 16.64
CA ASP A 163 9.64 -0.11 16.93
C ASP A 163 10.19 1.19 17.56
N GLY A 164 9.30 2.10 17.97
CA GLY A 164 9.67 3.40 18.56
C GLY A 164 10.24 4.42 17.56
N SER A 165 10.29 4.11 16.25
CA SER A 165 10.84 5.02 15.24
C SER A 165 9.87 6.14 14.85
N ALA A 166 10.42 7.23 14.30
CA ALA A 166 9.62 8.32 13.73
C ALA A 166 8.69 7.86 12.58
N LYS A 167 9.10 6.82 11.83
CA LYS A 167 8.28 6.25 10.75
C LYS A 167 7.09 5.46 11.29
N ALA A 168 7.28 4.68 12.36
CA ALA A 168 6.18 4.04 13.07
C ALA A 168 5.23 5.09 13.67
N ALA A 169 5.76 6.16 14.28
CA ALA A 169 4.94 7.26 14.79
C ALA A 169 4.13 7.95 13.68
N ARG A 170 4.74 8.18 12.51
CA ARG A 170 4.04 8.73 11.34
C ARG A 170 2.91 7.82 10.86
N ALA A 171 3.17 6.51 10.74
CA ALA A 171 2.13 5.54 10.36
C ALA A 171 0.95 5.53 11.34
N VAL A 172 1.21 5.61 12.64
CA VAL A 172 0.14 5.71 13.65
C VAL A 172 -0.67 6.99 13.50
N SER A 173 -0.01 8.13 13.30
CA SER A 173 -0.66 9.43 13.09
C SER A 173 -1.57 9.40 11.86
N ASP A 174 -1.06 8.90 10.74
CA ASP A 174 -1.81 8.84 9.47
C ASP A 174 -2.94 7.80 9.54
N ALA A 175 -2.81 6.77 10.37
CA ALA A 175 -3.82 5.74 10.59
C ALA A 175 -4.92 6.15 11.60
N LEU A 176 -4.86 7.32 12.24
CA LEU A 176 -5.86 7.73 13.26
C LEU A 176 -7.33 7.62 12.80
N PRO A 177 -7.71 7.90 11.55
CA PRO A 177 -9.07 7.63 11.05
C PRO A 177 -9.51 6.17 11.19
N PHE A 178 -8.60 5.24 10.89
CA PHE A 178 -8.83 3.80 10.94
C PHE A 178 -8.83 3.31 12.39
N LEU A 179 -7.87 3.76 13.19
CA LEU A 179 -7.72 3.36 14.59
C LEU A 179 -8.92 3.80 15.44
N ARG A 180 -9.46 5.00 15.21
CA ARG A 180 -10.66 5.48 15.92
C ARG A 180 -11.93 4.71 15.55
N ALA A 181 -12.00 4.17 14.33
CA ALA A 181 -13.14 3.39 13.87
C ALA A 181 -13.03 1.90 14.23
N ALA A 182 -11.84 1.44 14.65
CA ALA A 182 -11.59 0.05 15.01
C ALA A 182 -12.29 -0.34 16.31
N GLN A 183 -12.71 -1.61 16.39
CA GLN A 183 -13.27 -2.20 17.60
C GLN A 183 -12.17 -2.62 18.57
N GLN A 184 -11.02 -3.06 18.05
CA GLN A 184 -9.86 -3.48 18.82
C GLN A 184 -8.57 -2.99 18.16
N VAL A 185 -7.67 -2.46 18.98
CA VAL A 185 -6.33 -2.06 18.57
C VAL A 185 -5.32 -2.78 19.47
N GLU A 186 -4.29 -3.37 18.87
CA GLU A 186 -3.15 -3.94 19.61
C GLU A 186 -1.86 -3.28 19.12
N ILE A 187 -1.08 -2.73 20.05
CA ILE A 187 0.28 -2.28 19.80
C ILE A 187 1.19 -3.48 20.01
N LEU A 188 1.91 -3.88 18.97
CA LEU A 188 2.86 -4.98 19.00
C LEU A 188 4.28 -4.45 18.81
N SER A 189 5.11 -4.68 19.81
CA SER A 189 6.55 -4.47 19.73
C SER A 189 7.28 -5.81 19.70
N ILE A 190 8.11 -6.00 18.67
CA ILE A 190 8.89 -7.22 18.47
C ILE A 190 10.35 -6.87 18.72
N SER A 191 10.93 -7.43 19.78
CA SER A 191 12.38 -7.35 20.03
C SER A 191 13.10 -8.39 19.17
N GLY A 192 14.16 -7.96 18.49
CA GLY A 192 15.04 -8.83 17.69
C GLY A 192 16.49 -8.56 18.04
N GLU A 193 17.41 -8.68 17.07
CA GLU A 193 18.83 -8.33 17.25
C GLU A 193 19.06 -6.84 17.53
N LYS A 194 18.15 -5.99 17.09
CA LYS A 194 18.20 -4.55 17.34
C LYS A 194 17.85 -4.29 18.81
N ASP A 195 18.76 -3.63 19.52
CA ASP A 195 18.50 -3.15 20.88
C ASP A 195 17.44 -2.04 20.86
N LEU A 196 16.21 -2.42 21.22
CA LEU A 196 15.08 -1.50 21.38
C LEU A 196 14.98 -0.95 22.81
N SER A 197 15.92 -1.27 23.71
CA SER A 197 15.85 -0.84 25.13
C SER A 197 15.82 0.67 25.33
N LYS A 198 16.40 1.42 24.37
CA LYS A 198 16.44 2.89 24.34
C LYS A 198 15.36 3.52 23.44
N SER A 199 14.53 2.70 22.79
CA SER A 199 13.43 3.19 21.97
C SER A 199 12.20 3.50 22.82
N VAL A 200 11.31 4.35 22.30
CA VAL A 200 10.02 4.63 22.96
C VAL A 200 9.20 3.34 22.97
N LYS A 201 8.81 2.85 24.14
CA LYS A 201 8.09 1.57 24.26
C LYS A 201 6.65 1.69 23.76
N GLY A 202 6.05 0.57 23.36
CA GLY A 202 4.63 0.54 22.97
C GLY A 202 3.69 1.02 24.09
N ALA A 203 4.05 0.74 25.35
CA ALA A 203 3.33 1.25 26.52
C ALA A 203 3.33 2.78 26.62
N GLU A 204 4.33 3.47 26.08
CA GLU A 204 4.42 4.93 26.05
C GLU A 204 3.59 5.54 24.90
N LEU A 205 3.26 4.76 23.86
CA LEU A 205 2.34 5.18 22.80
C LEU A 205 0.86 5.10 23.25
N ALA A 206 0.51 4.15 24.11
CA ALA A 206 -0.88 3.91 24.52
C ALA A 206 -1.60 5.17 25.10
N PRO A 207 -0.97 6.00 25.95
CA PRO A 207 -1.58 7.27 26.40
C PRO A 207 -1.88 8.25 25.26
N HIS A 208 -1.05 8.29 24.21
CA HIS A 208 -1.30 9.12 23.05
C HIS A 208 -2.56 8.65 22.31
N LEU A 209 -2.70 7.34 22.06
CA LEU A 209 -3.90 6.76 21.44
C LEU A 209 -5.16 6.97 22.28
N THR A 210 -5.04 6.84 23.61
CA THR A 210 -6.14 7.08 24.55
C THR A 210 -6.68 8.51 24.44
N ARG A 211 -5.81 9.52 24.27
CA ARG A 211 -6.22 10.92 24.05
C ARG A 211 -7.00 11.13 22.76
N HIS A 212 -6.82 10.25 21.78
CA HIS A 212 -7.60 10.22 20.54
C HIS A 212 -8.87 9.35 20.65
N GLY A 213 -9.20 8.85 21.84
CA GLY A 213 -10.37 8.00 22.08
C GLY A 213 -10.18 6.54 21.67
N ILE A 214 -8.93 6.08 21.49
CA ILE A 214 -8.59 4.74 21.04
C ILE A 214 -8.14 3.92 22.25
N ASN A 215 -8.89 2.86 22.59
CA ASN A 215 -8.43 1.89 23.57
C ASN A 215 -7.56 0.83 22.88
N CYS A 216 -6.39 0.53 23.45
CA CYS A 216 -5.45 -0.41 22.86
C CYS A 216 -4.85 -1.36 23.90
N ALA A 217 -4.63 -2.61 23.51
CA ALA A 217 -3.75 -3.53 24.22
C ALA A 217 -2.29 -3.29 23.81
N VAL A 218 -1.35 -3.58 24.71
CA VAL A 218 0.09 -3.53 24.42
C VAL A 218 0.64 -4.93 24.57
N LYS A 219 1.37 -5.39 23.55
CA LYS A 219 2.01 -6.70 23.49
C LYS A 219 3.47 -6.54 23.12
N GLU A 220 4.34 -7.15 23.91
CA GLU A 220 5.76 -7.27 23.62
C GLU A 220 6.09 -8.74 23.40
N THR A 221 6.86 -9.04 22.36
CA THR A 221 7.34 -10.41 22.08
C THR A 221 8.74 -10.37 21.51
N ALA A 222 9.50 -11.44 21.70
CA ALA A 222 10.75 -11.64 20.96
C ALA A 222 10.46 -12.19 19.56
N ALA A 223 11.34 -11.89 18.61
CA ALA A 223 11.34 -12.48 17.28
C ALA A 223 11.64 -13.98 17.37
N THR A 224 10.77 -14.80 16.77
CA THR A 224 11.00 -16.23 16.60
C THR A 224 12.13 -16.43 15.59
N ASP A 225 13.19 -17.13 16.00
CA ASP A 225 14.39 -17.39 15.18
C ASP A 225 15.01 -16.13 14.54
N GLY A 226 14.83 -14.96 15.17
CA GLY A 226 15.30 -13.67 14.65
C GLY A 226 14.46 -13.07 13.51
N ASP A 227 13.42 -13.75 13.02
CA ASP A 227 12.56 -13.25 11.94
C ASP A 227 11.39 -12.40 12.49
N ILE A 228 11.60 -11.08 12.49
CA ILE A 228 10.59 -10.10 12.88
C ILE A 228 9.37 -10.15 11.95
N GLY A 229 9.57 -10.37 10.65
CA GLY A 229 8.48 -10.38 9.67
C GLY A 229 7.56 -11.58 9.86
N GLU A 230 8.12 -12.77 10.05
CA GLU A 230 7.35 -13.99 10.36
C GLU A 230 6.65 -13.89 11.70
N THR A 231 7.33 -13.36 12.72
CA THR A 231 6.73 -13.09 14.02
C THR A 231 5.54 -12.14 13.88
N LEU A 232 5.69 -11.04 13.13
CA LEU A 232 4.60 -10.07 12.90
C LEU A 232 3.40 -10.72 12.20
N ARG A 233 3.60 -11.52 11.16
CA ARG A 233 2.52 -12.27 10.48
C ARG A 233 1.82 -13.24 11.42
N THR A 234 2.59 -13.98 12.21
CA THR A 234 2.06 -14.95 13.18
C THR A 234 1.20 -14.24 14.23
N GLN A 235 1.69 -13.13 14.80
CA GLN A 235 0.92 -12.35 15.76
C GLN A 235 -0.33 -11.70 15.14
N ALA A 236 -0.25 -11.21 13.91
CA ALA A 236 -1.41 -10.74 13.17
C ALA A 236 -2.47 -11.84 12.97
N GLY A 237 -2.03 -13.08 12.72
CA GLY A 237 -2.91 -14.25 12.67
C GLY A 237 -3.60 -14.55 14.02
N TYR A 238 -2.84 -14.57 15.12
CA TYR A 238 -3.40 -14.78 16.46
C TYR A 238 -4.37 -13.67 16.86
N PHE A 239 -4.02 -12.42 16.57
CA PHE A 239 -4.89 -11.27 16.80
C PHE A 239 -6.04 -11.21 15.79
N ARG A 240 -6.05 -12.03 14.72
CA ARG A 240 -7.01 -11.94 13.61
C ARG A 240 -7.12 -10.51 13.08
N ALA A 241 -5.96 -9.90 12.81
CA ALA A 241 -5.89 -8.53 12.32
C ALA A 241 -6.57 -8.42 10.95
N ASP A 242 -7.39 -7.38 10.79
CA ASP A 242 -7.96 -6.99 9.49
C ASP A 242 -7.00 -6.06 8.73
N LEU A 243 -6.15 -5.32 9.47
CA LEU A 243 -5.21 -4.33 8.94
C LEU A 243 -3.98 -4.27 9.84
N ILE A 244 -2.79 -4.21 9.24
CA ILE A 244 -1.53 -3.96 9.97
C ILE A 244 -1.05 -2.55 9.64
N VAL A 245 -0.88 -1.70 10.66
CA VAL A 245 -0.30 -0.37 10.54
C VAL A 245 1.19 -0.47 10.85
N MET A 246 2.04 -0.07 9.90
CA MET A 246 3.49 -0.05 10.11
C MET A 246 4.18 1.06 9.33
N GLY A 247 5.29 1.56 9.86
CA GLY A 247 6.16 2.47 9.12
C GLY A 247 6.88 1.73 7.98
N ALA A 248 7.00 2.39 6.83
CA ALA A 248 7.85 1.94 5.73
C ALA A 248 9.32 2.08 6.15
N PHE A 249 9.86 1.03 6.76
CA PHE A 249 11.21 1.06 7.31
C PHE A 249 12.28 1.07 6.21
N VAL A 250 13.31 1.90 6.39
CA VAL A 250 14.50 2.00 5.53
C VAL A 250 15.72 1.70 6.38
N HIS A 251 16.52 0.70 5.99
CA HIS A 251 17.88 0.56 6.49
C HIS A 251 18.86 1.27 5.54
N SER A 252 19.27 2.46 5.97
CA SER A 252 20.39 3.21 5.41
C SER A 252 21.70 2.47 5.66
N ARG A 253 22.42 2.20 4.56
CA ARG A 253 23.87 2.44 4.49
C ARG A 253 24.38 2.69 3.08
N LEU A 254 23.58 2.42 2.04
CA LEU A 254 23.83 2.97 0.70
C LEU A 254 22.63 3.81 0.25
N ARG A 255 22.93 4.86 -0.52
CA ARG A 255 22.11 5.99 -0.96
C ARG A 255 20.88 5.64 -1.84
N GLN A 256 20.46 4.38 -1.87
CA GLN A 256 19.29 3.89 -2.61
C GLN A 256 18.19 3.52 -1.61
N MET A 257 16.94 3.89 -1.90
CA MET A 257 15.78 3.63 -1.05
C MET A 257 15.45 2.13 -1.04
N VAL A 258 16.21 1.33 -0.28
CA VAL A 258 15.93 -0.09 -0.11
C VAL A 258 15.00 -0.26 1.08
N LEU A 259 13.83 -0.86 0.84
CA LEU A 259 12.93 -1.29 1.92
C LEU A 259 13.69 -2.17 2.90
N GLY A 260 13.53 -1.90 4.20
CA GLY A 260 14.12 -2.74 5.24
C GLY A 260 13.58 -4.17 5.19
N GLY A 261 14.35 -5.13 5.72
CA GLY A 261 14.04 -6.56 5.65
C GLY A 261 12.64 -6.93 6.16
N VAL A 262 12.13 -6.23 7.19
CA VAL A 262 10.78 -6.43 7.71
C VAL A 262 9.72 -5.98 6.71
N THR A 263 9.79 -4.75 6.20
CA THR A 263 8.83 -4.23 5.21
C THR A 263 8.84 -5.10 3.95
N GLN A 264 10.03 -5.51 3.50
CA GLN A 264 10.20 -6.41 2.37
C GLN A 264 9.51 -7.75 2.59
N SER A 265 9.74 -8.36 3.77
CA SER A 265 9.13 -9.63 4.19
C SER A 265 7.59 -9.52 4.27
N MET A 266 7.08 -8.41 4.79
CA MET A 266 5.63 -8.16 4.90
C MET A 266 4.98 -7.95 3.53
N LEU A 267 5.55 -7.12 2.65
CA LEU A 267 5.03 -6.90 1.30
C LEU A 267 5.00 -8.19 0.46
N LYS A 268 5.95 -9.11 0.70
CA LYS A 268 6.03 -10.38 -0.03
C LYS A 268 5.01 -11.42 0.45
N SER A 269 4.73 -11.46 1.75
CA SER A 269 4.09 -12.64 2.36
C SER A 269 2.91 -12.33 3.28
N SER A 270 2.53 -11.06 3.48
CA SER A 270 1.39 -10.73 4.32
C SER A 270 0.08 -11.20 3.67
N LYS A 271 -0.76 -11.87 4.45
CA LYS A 271 -2.14 -12.20 4.10
C LYS A 271 -3.14 -11.14 4.57
N VAL A 272 -2.66 -10.16 5.33
CA VAL A 272 -3.44 -9.04 5.87
C VAL A 272 -2.99 -7.77 5.16
N PRO A 273 -3.91 -6.89 4.71
CA PRO A 273 -3.56 -5.59 4.15
C PRO A 273 -2.62 -4.80 5.05
N LEU A 274 -1.68 -4.08 4.44
CA LEU A 274 -0.69 -3.27 5.14
C LEU A 274 -1.00 -1.79 4.94
N PHE A 275 -1.27 -1.06 6.03
CA PHE A 275 -1.23 0.38 6.04
C PHE A 275 0.21 0.85 6.28
N LEU A 276 0.79 1.45 5.25
CA LEU A 276 2.17 1.91 5.21
C LEU A 276 2.22 3.44 5.16
N SER A 277 3.15 4.01 5.91
CA SER A 277 3.48 5.44 5.85
C SER A 277 4.97 5.65 5.93
N TYR A 278 5.44 6.71 5.26
CA TYR A 278 6.83 7.15 5.25
C TYR A 278 6.97 8.57 5.78
#